data_AF-A1E139-F1
#
_entry.id   AF-A1E139-F1
#
_cell.length_a   1.000
_cell.length_b   1.000
_cell.length_c   1.000
_cell.angle_alpha   90.00
_cell.angle_beta   90.00
_cell.angle_gamma   90.00
#
_symmetry.space_group_name_H-M   'P 1'
#
loop_
_entity.id
_entity.type
_entity.pdbx_description
1 polymer ?
#
loop_
_entity_poly.entity_id
_entity_poly.type
_entity_poly.pdbx_seq_one_letter_code
_entity_poly.pdbx_strand_id
1 'polypeptide(L)'
;HPTLLNMIAQKTKPESGTVETVGEIQYFEQLNMDVENDFNTLDGSLMSELHIPMHTTDSMSGGEKAKYKLANVISNYSPILLLDEPTNHLDKIGKDYLKNILKYYYGTLIIVSHDRALIDQIADTIWDIQEDGTIRVFKGNYTQYQNQYEQEQLEQQRQYEQYISEKQRLSQASKAKRNQAQQMAQASSKQKNKSIAPDRLSASKQKGTVEKAAQKQAKHIEKRMEHLEEVEKPQSYHEFNFPQNKIYDIHNNYPIIAQNLTLVKGSQKLLTQVRFQIPYGKNIALVGANGVGKTTLLEAIYHQIEGIDCSPKVQMAYYRQLAY
;
A
#
# COMPACT_ATOMS: atom_id res chain seq x y z
N HIS A 1 4.75 -2.54 -15.19
CA HIS A 1 6.10 -2.80 -15.72
C HIS A 1 7.07 -1.83 -15.08
N PRO A 2 8.25 -2.28 -14.60
CA PRO A 2 9.26 -1.43 -13.97
C PRO A 2 9.98 -0.57 -15.02
N THR A 3 9.32 0.46 -15.51
CA THR A 3 9.84 1.29 -16.62
C THR A 3 11.12 2.04 -16.21
N LEU A 4 11.23 2.47 -14.94
CA LEU A 4 12.39 3.20 -14.45
C LEU A 4 13.66 2.34 -14.38
N LEU A 5 13.58 1.11 -13.84
CA LEU A 5 14.73 0.20 -13.80
C LEU A 5 15.23 -0.14 -15.21
N ASN A 6 14.31 -0.34 -16.16
CA ASN A 6 14.66 -0.56 -17.57
C ASN A 6 15.40 0.63 -18.20
N MET A 7 15.03 1.86 -17.83
CA MET A 7 15.74 3.06 -18.28
C MET A 7 17.15 3.14 -17.67
N ILE A 8 17.31 2.85 -16.37
CA ILE A 8 18.61 2.83 -15.69
C ILE A 8 19.52 1.75 -16.30
N ALA A 9 18.97 0.59 -16.59
CA ALA A 9 19.65 -0.52 -17.25
C ALA A 9 19.93 -0.28 -18.76
N GLN A 10 19.61 0.89 -19.30
CA GLN A 10 19.75 1.26 -20.72
C GLN A 10 18.97 0.35 -21.69
N LYS A 11 17.97 -0.39 -21.22
CA LYS A 11 17.11 -1.25 -22.05
C LYS A 11 16.00 -0.47 -22.75
N THR A 12 15.64 0.69 -22.22
CA THR A 12 14.60 1.57 -22.77
C THR A 12 15.07 3.01 -22.73
N LYS A 13 14.82 3.76 -23.81
CA LYS A 13 15.18 5.19 -23.88
C LYS A 13 14.08 6.06 -23.25
N PRO A 14 14.42 7.13 -22.53
CA PRO A 14 13.44 8.09 -22.07
C PRO A 14 12.86 8.90 -23.25
N GLU A 15 11.59 9.30 -23.15
CA GLU A 15 10.95 10.19 -24.15
C GLU A 15 11.51 11.61 -24.10
N SER A 16 11.92 12.06 -22.90
CA SER A 16 12.60 13.33 -22.68
C SER A 16 13.60 13.23 -21.53
N GLY A 17 14.65 14.05 -21.55
CA GLY A 17 15.75 14.00 -20.57
C GLY A 17 16.86 13.02 -20.94
N THR A 18 17.85 12.88 -20.05
CA THR A 18 19.00 11.99 -20.22
C THR A 18 19.17 11.09 -19.01
N VAL A 19 19.52 9.83 -19.26
CA VAL A 19 19.94 8.87 -18.22
C VAL A 19 21.32 8.40 -18.62
N GLU A 20 22.32 8.78 -17.82
CA GLU A 20 23.70 8.38 -18.02
C GLU A 20 24.09 7.39 -16.93
N THR A 21 24.62 6.24 -17.34
CA THR A 21 25.11 5.22 -16.44
C THR A 21 26.56 4.90 -16.79
N VAL A 22 27.42 4.93 -15.77
CA VAL A 22 28.85 4.68 -15.88
C VAL A 22 29.19 3.49 -15.00
N GLY A 23 29.71 2.43 -15.62
CA GLY A 23 30.05 1.17 -14.97
C GLY A 23 29.19 0.01 -15.46
N GLU A 24 29.56 -1.21 -15.05
CA GLU A 24 28.81 -2.41 -15.34
C GLU A 24 27.55 -2.46 -14.47
N ILE A 25 26.43 -2.86 -15.08
CA ILE A 25 25.13 -3.00 -14.41
C ILE A 25 24.65 -4.43 -14.56
N GLN A 26 24.18 -4.98 -13.46
CA GLN A 26 23.45 -6.23 -13.47
C GLN A 26 22.01 -6.02 -13.06
N TYR A 27 21.09 -6.69 -13.77
CA TYR A 27 19.65 -6.49 -13.58
C TYR A 27 18.90 -7.81 -13.43
N PHE A 28 18.30 -8.00 -12.26
CA PHE A 28 17.31 -9.03 -11.99
C PHE A 28 15.90 -8.52 -12.33
N GLU A 29 15.39 -8.91 -13.50
CA GLU A 29 13.98 -8.72 -13.87
C GLU A 29 13.11 -9.88 -13.39
N GLN A 30 11.94 -9.57 -12.85
CA GLN A 30 10.96 -10.58 -12.44
C GLN A 30 10.35 -11.33 -13.62
N LEU A 31 10.04 -10.64 -14.73
CA LEU A 31 9.22 -11.19 -15.83
C LEU A 31 10.04 -11.91 -16.91
N ASN A 32 11.32 -11.59 -17.06
CA ASN A 32 12.17 -12.23 -18.06
C ASN A 32 12.93 -13.40 -17.41
N MET A 33 12.52 -14.64 -17.67
CA MET A 33 13.13 -15.83 -17.07
C MET A 33 14.03 -16.61 -18.03
N ASP A 34 14.46 -16.00 -19.12
CA ASP A 34 15.45 -16.61 -20.02
C ASP A 34 16.81 -16.60 -19.32
N VAL A 35 17.33 -17.80 -19.02
CA VAL A 35 18.66 -17.96 -18.42
C VAL A 35 19.38 -19.07 -19.17
N GLU A 36 20.62 -18.80 -19.58
CA GLU A 36 21.50 -19.84 -20.11
C GLU A 36 21.92 -20.80 -18.98
N ASN A 37 21.96 -22.09 -19.30
CA ASN A 37 22.30 -23.15 -18.35
C ASN A 37 23.81 -23.23 -18.15
N ASP A 38 24.37 -22.40 -17.29
CA ASP A 38 25.73 -22.59 -16.81
C ASP A 38 25.80 -22.66 -15.29
N PHE A 39 25.48 -23.84 -14.76
CA PHE A 39 25.57 -24.15 -13.33
C PHE A 39 27.00 -24.06 -12.77
N ASN A 40 28.04 -23.97 -13.61
CA ASN A 40 29.43 -23.92 -13.14
C ASN A 40 29.87 -22.54 -12.66
N THR A 41 29.13 -21.49 -13.03
CA THR A 41 29.41 -20.10 -12.61
C THR A 41 28.70 -19.70 -11.32
N LEU A 42 27.85 -20.57 -10.79
CA LEU A 42 27.02 -20.32 -9.61
C LEU A 42 27.73 -20.70 -8.31
N ASP A 43 27.54 -19.85 -7.30
CA ASP A 43 27.96 -20.16 -5.94
C ASP A 43 27.13 -21.33 -5.37
N GLY A 44 27.80 -22.42 -5.01
CA GLY A 44 27.17 -23.60 -4.40
C GLY A 44 26.43 -23.29 -3.09
N SER A 45 26.86 -22.25 -2.35
CA SER A 45 26.17 -21.80 -1.14
C SER A 45 24.80 -21.18 -1.46
N LEU A 46 24.72 -20.35 -2.51
CA LEU A 46 23.47 -19.76 -3.00
C LEU A 46 22.49 -20.84 -3.46
N MET A 47 22.99 -21.84 -4.18
CA MET A 47 22.18 -22.96 -4.66
C MET A 47 21.56 -23.77 -3.52
N SER A 48 22.33 -24.02 -2.47
CA SER A 48 21.89 -24.76 -1.28
C SER A 48 20.86 -23.97 -0.48
N GLU A 49 21.17 -22.72 -0.09
CA GLU A 49 20.31 -21.91 0.78
C GLU A 49 18.99 -21.52 0.11
N LEU A 50 19.02 -21.27 -1.21
CA LEU A 50 17.80 -20.97 -1.97
C LEU A 50 17.01 -22.24 -2.35
N HIS A 51 17.51 -23.44 -2.01
CA HIS A 51 16.91 -24.72 -2.35
C HIS A 51 16.59 -24.80 -3.85
N ILE A 52 17.61 -24.58 -4.68
CA ILE A 52 17.48 -24.63 -6.14
C ILE A 52 17.73 -26.07 -6.59
N PRO A 53 16.79 -26.73 -7.30
CA PRO A 53 16.98 -28.10 -7.76
C PRO A 53 18.06 -28.17 -8.85
N MET A 54 18.88 -29.23 -8.82
CA MET A 54 19.88 -29.52 -9.86
C MET A 54 19.28 -30.36 -11.00
N HIS A 55 18.32 -29.79 -11.73
CA HIS A 55 17.72 -30.38 -12.93
C HIS A 55 17.69 -29.35 -14.06
N THR A 56 17.34 -29.77 -15.29
CA THR A 56 17.30 -28.86 -16.46
C THR A 56 16.28 -27.74 -16.25
N THR A 57 16.63 -26.51 -16.65
CA THR A 57 15.76 -25.32 -16.51
C THR A 57 14.42 -25.46 -17.21
N ASP A 58 14.32 -26.28 -18.26
CA ASP A 58 13.05 -26.59 -18.94
C ASP A 58 12.01 -27.26 -18.02
N SER A 59 12.48 -27.98 -17.00
CA SER A 59 11.62 -28.68 -16.02
C SER A 59 11.33 -27.85 -14.76
N MET A 60 11.99 -26.69 -14.60
CA MET A 60 11.83 -25.84 -13.42
C MET A 60 10.50 -25.08 -13.45
N SER A 61 9.86 -24.99 -12.29
CA SER A 61 8.75 -24.06 -12.07
C SER A 61 9.22 -22.60 -12.19
N GLY A 62 8.31 -21.66 -12.47
CA GLY A 62 8.66 -20.24 -12.56
C GLY A 62 9.37 -19.70 -11.29
N GLY A 63 8.99 -20.20 -10.11
CA GLY A 63 9.67 -19.83 -8.86
C GLY A 63 11.09 -20.39 -8.74
N GLU A 64 11.36 -21.57 -9.27
CA GLU A 64 12.71 -22.14 -9.30
C GLU A 64 13.59 -21.43 -10.32
N LYS A 65 13.05 -21.09 -11.50
CA LYS A 65 13.73 -20.26 -12.50
C LYS A 65 14.09 -18.88 -11.93
N ALA A 66 13.16 -18.24 -11.22
CA ALA A 66 13.41 -16.97 -10.55
C ALA A 66 14.56 -17.07 -9.54
N LYS A 67 14.57 -18.12 -8.70
CA LYS A 67 15.64 -18.36 -7.73
C LYS A 67 16.99 -18.62 -8.40
N TYR A 68 17.02 -19.43 -9.45
CA TYR A 68 18.22 -19.69 -10.24
C TYR A 68 18.77 -18.40 -10.86
N LYS A 69 17.92 -17.60 -11.50
CA LYS A 69 18.30 -16.30 -12.07
C LYS A 69 18.85 -15.36 -11.00
N LEU A 70 18.19 -15.29 -9.84
CA LEU A 70 18.64 -14.47 -8.72
C LEU A 70 20.02 -14.92 -8.23
N ALA A 71 20.23 -16.23 -8.06
CA ALA A 71 21.53 -16.79 -7.67
C ALA A 71 22.62 -16.45 -8.71
N ASN A 72 22.31 -16.54 -10.00
CA ASN A 72 23.26 -16.20 -11.06
C ASN A 72 23.60 -14.70 -11.07
N VAL A 73 22.58 -13.85 -10.85
CA VAL A 73 22.76 -12.40 -10.77
C VAL A 73 23.63 -12.01 -9.57
N ILE A 74 23.46 -12.67 -8.43
CA ILE A 74 24.23 -12.36 -7.21
C ILE A 74 25.63 -12.98 -7.24
N SER A 75 25.80 -14.14 -7.87
CA SER A 75 27.11 -14.82 -7.97
C SER A 75 28.13 -14.00 -8.77
N ASN A 76 27.65 -13.25 -9.76
CA ASN A 76 28.48 -12.37 -10.55
C ASN A 76 28.50 -10.99 -9.88
N TYR A 77 29.69 -10.54 -9.46
CA TYR A 77 29.83 -9.22 -8.86
C TYR A 77 29.61 -8.11 -9.91
N SER A 78 28.91 -7.04 -9.52
CA SER A 78 28.69 -5.85 -10.34
C SER A 78 28.75 -4.60 -9.45
N PRO A 79 29.31 -3.46 -9.91
CA PRO A 79 29.31 -2.25 -9.11
C PRO A 79 27.89 -1.66 -8.93
N ILE A 80 26.96 -1.97 -9.82
CA ILE A 80 25.57 -1.52 -9.76
C ILE A 80 24.64 -2.72 -9.96
N LEU A 81 23.80 -3.00 -8.96
CA LEU A 81 22.85 -4.10 -8.99
C LEU A 81 21.41 -3.59 -8.88
N LEU A 82 20.61 -3.92 -9.89
CA LEU A 82 19.19 -3.59 -9.98
C LEU A 82 18.38 -4.85 -9.67
N LEU A 83 17.45 -4.79 -8.70
CA LEU A 83 16.61 -5.92 -8.30
C LEU A 83 15.13 -5.54 -8.35
N ASP A 84 14.36 -6.23 -9.19
CA ASP A 84 12.91 -6.09 -9.28
C ASP A 84 12.22 -7.26 -8.57
N GLU A 85 11.61 -6.98 -7.41
CA GLU A 85 10.89 -7.94 -6.56
C GLU A 85 11.66 -9.25 -6.27
N PRO A 86 12.89 -9.18 -5.72
CA PRO A 86 13.75 -10.36 -5.54
C PRO A 86 13.22 -11.36 -4.50
N THR A 87 12.23 -10.98 -3.68
CA THR A 87 11.71 -11.80 -2.59
C THR A 87 10.47 -12.64 -2.92
N ASN A 88 9.84 -12.44 -4.09
CA ASN A 88 8.51 -13.00 -4.39
C ASN A 88 8.44 -14.53 -4.39
N HIS A 89 9.56 -15.22 -4.66
CA HIS A 89 9.63 -16.69 -4.72
C HIS A 89 10.50 -17.31 -3.62
N LEU A 90 10.87 -16.50 -2.62
CA LEU A 90 11.70 -16.92 -1.50
C LEU A 90 10.83 -17.24 -0.29
N ASP A 91 11.16 -18.34 0.38
CA ASP A 91 10.64 -18.60 1.73
C ASP A 91 11.42 -17.78 2.76
N LYS A 92 11.09 -17.95 4.04
CA LYS A 92 11.73 -17.19 5.10
C LYS A 92 13.26 -17.35 5.12
N ILE A 93 13.75 -18.58 4.93
CA ILE A 93 15.19 -18.88 4.94
C ILE A 93 15.87 -18.17 3.78
N GLY A 94 15.34 -18.33 2.55
CA GLY A 94 15.89 -17.65 1.38
C GLY A 94 15.83 -16.12 1.49
N LYS A 95 14.76 -15.56 2.07
CA LYS A 95 14.65 -14.11 2.31
C LYS A 95 15.70 -13.62 3.30
N ASP A 96 15.88 -14.32 4.41
CA ASP A 96 16.87 -13.95 5.45
C ASP A 96 18.30 -14.09 4.90
N TYR A 97 18.55 -15.10 4.07
CA TYR A 97 19.83 -15.27 3.38
C TYR A 97 20.10 -14.14 2.37
N LEU A 98 19.13 -13.82 1.51
CA LEU A 98 19.23 -12.71 0.56
C LEU A 98 19.48 -11.38 1.28
N LYS A 99 18.75 -11.11 2.37
CA LYS A 99 18.94 -9.92 3.22
C LYS A 99 20.39 -9.79 3.68
N ASN A 100 20.97 -10.88 4.18
CA ASN A 100 22.34 -10.88 4.67
C ASN A 100 23.35 -10.59 3.55
N ILE A 101 23.17 -11.18 2.37
CA ILE A 101 24.07 -10.92 1.23
C ILE A 101 24.01 -9.47 0.80
N LEU A 102 22.79 -8.95 0.60
CA LEU A 102 22.60 -7.59 0.12
C LEU A 102 23.08 -6.54 1.13
N LYS A 103 22.95 -6.82 2.43
CA LYS A 103 23.44 -5.93 3.50
C LYS A 103 24.96 -5.70 3.43
N TYR A 104 25.72 -6.70 2.98
CA TYR A 104 27.18 -6.63 2.87
C TYR A 104 27.65 -6.47 1.42
N TYR A 105 26.74 -6.17 0.49
CA TYR A 105 27.08 -5.97 -0.90
C TYR A 105 27.92 -4.71 -1.07
N TYR A 106 29.09 -4.86 -1.70
CA TYR A 106 29.98 -3.74 -1.98
C TYR A 106 29.62 -3.11 -3.32
N GLY A 107 28.67 -2.19 -3.34
CA GLY A 107 28.23 -1.53 -4.57
C GLY A 107 26.94 -0.73 -4.37
N THR A 108 26.40 -0.21 -5.47
CA THR A 108 25.12 0.50 -5.45
C THR A 108 23.99 -0.48 -5.69
N LEU A 109 23.06 -0.58 -4.74
CA LEU A 109 21.85 -1.38 -4.85
C LEU A 109 20.66 -0.49 -5.17
N ILE A 110 19.90 -0.82 -6.21
CA ILE A 110 18.57 -0.24 -6.47
C ILE A 110 17.56 -1.39 -6.44
N ILE A 111 16.68 -1.37 -5.44
CA ILE A 111 15.76 -2.47 -5.15
C ILE A 111 14.34 -1.95 -5.20
N VAL A 112 13.51 -2.60 -6.00
CA VAL A 112 12.04 -2.48 -5.95
C VAL A 112 11.52 -3.69 -5.20
N SER A 113 10.84 -3.46 -4.08
CA SER A 113 10.25 -4.53 -3.28
C SER A 113 9.04 -4.05 -2.48
N HIS A 114 8.08 -4.95 -2.28
CA HIS A 114 7.03 -4.79 -1.28
C HIS A 114 7.40 -5.36 0.12
N ASP A 115 8.57 -5.99 0.27
CA ASP A 115 9.04 -6.54 1.56
C ASP A 115 9.64 -5.42 2.43
N ARG A 116 8.80 -4.80 3.25
CA ARG A 116 9.19 -3.69 4.15
C ARG A 116 10.39 -4.03 5.03
N ALA A 117 10.50 -5.27 5.50
CA ALA A 117 11.60 -5.69 6.37
C ALA A 117 12.93 -5.84 5.61
N LEU A 118 12.90 -6.16 4.31
CA LEU A 118 14.08 -6.12 3.44
C LEU A 118 14.53 -4.66 3.25
N ILE A 119 13.60 -3.79 2.85
CA ILE A 119 13.89 -2.38 2.54
C ILE A 119 14.44 -1.67 3.78
N ASP A 120 13.81 -1.85 4.94
CA ASP A 120 14.22 -1.19 6.19
C ASP A 120 15.65 -1.54 6.62
N GLN A 121 16.14 -2.73 6.27
CA GLN A 121 17.47 -3.19 6.65
C GLN A 121 18.58 -2.79 5.67
N ILE A 122 18.24 -2.54 4.41
CA ILE A 122 19.22 -2.32 3.32
C ILE A 122 19.21 -0.86 2.84
N ALA A 123 18.05 -0.21 2.83
CA ALA A 123 17.92 1.09 2.19
C ALA A 123 18.43 2.24 3.08
N ASP A 124 19.39 2.99 2.56
CA ASP A 124 19.83 4.27 3.12
C ASP A 124 19.04 5.46 2.53
N THR A 125 18.34 5.24 1.41
CA THR A 125 17.57 6.25 0.70
C THR A 125 16.35 5.60 0.05
N ILE A 126 15.18 6.20 0.23
CA ILE A 126 13.90 5.76 -0.34
C ILE A 126 13.53 6.70 -1.48
N TRP A 127 13.24 6.12 -2.64
CA TRP A 127 12.64 6.84 -3.77
C TRP A 127 11.17 6.50 -3.81
N ASP A 128 10.35 7.49 -3.47
CA ASP A 128 8.90 7.36 -3.41
C ASP A 128 8.28 7.92 -4.69
N ILE A 129 7.83 7.02 -5.55
CA ILE A 129 7.21 7.33 -6.85
C ILE A 129 5.72 7.59 -6.61
N GLN A 130 5.31 8.84 -6.78
CA GLN A 130 3.94 9.31 -6.56
C GLN A 130 3.03 8.98 -7.75
N GLU A 131 1.71 8.97 -7.52
CA GLU A 131 0.69 8.78 -8.55
C GLU A 131 0.70 9.88 -9.63
N ASP A 132 1.18 11.08 -9.29
CA ASP A 132 1.34 12.21 -10.22
C ASP A 132 2.59 12.09 -11.12
N GLY A 133 3.37 11.00 -10.97
CA GLY A 133 4.58 10.74 -11.72
C GLY A 133 5.84 11.43 -11.18
N THR A 134 5.74 12.12 -10.04
CA THR A 134 6.91 12.71 -9.37
C THR A 134 7.66 11.70 -8.51
N ILE A 135 8.96 11.93 -8.31
CA ILE A 135 9.80 11.10 -7.42
C ILE A 135 10.24 11.97 -6.24
N ARG A 136 9.87 11.55 -5.03
CA ARG A 136 10.36 12.14 -3.78
C ARG A 136 11.52 11.30 -3.25
N VAL A 137 12.64 11.95 -2.96
CA VAL A 137 13.84 11.27 -2.43
C VAL A 137 13.95 11.55 -0.94
N PHE A 138 13.91 10.49 -0.15
CA PHE A 138 14.03 10.54 1.30
C PHE A 138 15.30 9.85 1.76
N LYS A 139 16.06 10.47 2.67
CA LYS A 139 17.26 9.88 3.28
C LYS A 139 16.93 9.22 4.60
N GLY A 140 17.24 7.93 4.72
CA GLY A 140 16.91 7.12 5.89
C GLY A 140 16.28 5.79 5.48
N ASN A 141 15.99 4.97 6.47
CA ASN A 141 15.37 3.67 6.25
C ASN A 141 13.85 3.78 6.06
N TYR A 142 13.21 2.65 5.75
CA TYR A 142 11.77 2.59 5.50
C TYR A 142 10.94 3.04 6.69
N THR A 143 11.32 2.65 7.91
CA THR A 143 10.60 3.03 9.14
C THR A 143 10.62 4.53 9.36
N GLN A 144 11.78 5.17 9.16
CA GLN A 144 11.92 6.63 9.27
C GLN A 144 11.08 7.35 8.21
N TYR A 145 11.14 6.86 6.96
CA TYR A 145 10.32 7.37 5.87
C TYR A 145 8.83 7.30 6.21
N GLN A 146 8.35 6.14 6.68
CA GLN A 146 6.94 5.95 7.01
C GLN A 146 6.46 6.86 8.14
N ASN A 147 7.29 7.03 9.18
CA ASN A 147 6.98 7.94 10.29
C ASN A 147 6.90 9.40 9.83
N GLN A 148 7.85 9.86 9.01
CA GLN A 148 7.81 11.21 8.47
C GLN A 148 6.59 11.42 7.58
N TYR A 149 6.31 10.45 6.70
CA TYR A 149 5.15 10.48 5.84
C TYR A 149 3.85 10.59 6.65
N GLU A 150 3.66 9.78 7.70
CA GLU A 150 2.49 9.88 8.58
C GLU A 150 2.37 11.25 9.26
N GLN A 151 3.48 11.84 9.71
CA GLN A 151 3.48 13.16 10.34
C GLN A 151 3.07 14.26 9.35
N GLU A 152 3.62 14.24 8.13
CA GLU A 152 3.26 15.17 7.06
C GLU A 152 1.78 15.07 6.72
N GLN A 153 1.25 13.84 6.59
CA GLN A 153 -0.17 13.61 6.32
C GLN A 153 -1.06 14.12 7.45
N LEU A 154 -0.66 13.90 8.71
CA LEU A 154 -1.41 14.35 9.88
C LEU A 154 -1.41 15.88 9.99
N GLU A 155 -0.29 16.53 9.67
CA GLU A 155 -0.17 17.99 9.65
C GLU A 155 -1.00 18.61 8.53
N GLN A 156 -0.94 18.06 7.31
CA GLN A 156 -1.81 18.46 6.19
C GLN A 156 -3.29 18.31 6.55
N GLN A 157 -3.68 17.19 7.18
CA GLN A 157 -5.04 16.96 7.64
C GLN A 157 -5.49 18.01 8.66
N ARG A 158 -4.64 18.34 9.65
CA ARG A 158 -4.93 19.41 10.63
C ARG A 158 -5.09 20.78 9.96
N GLN A 159 -4.21 21.13 9.02
CA GLN A 159 -4.29 22.40 8.28
C GLN A 159 -5.59 22.47 7.46
N TYR A 160 -5.95 21.38 6.79
CA TYR A 160 -7.19 21.28 6.03
C TYR A 160 -8.44 21.39 6.93
N GLU A 161 -8.44 20.74 8.09
CA GLU A 161 -9.54 20.87 9.07
C GLU A 161 -9.68 22.30 9.61
N GLN A 162 -8.55 22.95 9.92
CA GLN A 162 -8.54 24.36 10.32
C GLN A 162 -9.10 25.26 9.21
N TYR A 163 -8.64 25.05 7.96
CA TYR A 163 -9.15 25.75 6.78
C TYR A 163 -10.67 25.61 6.64
N ILE A 164 -11.20 24.38 6.72
CA ILE A 164 -12.63 24.11 6.61
C ILE A 164 -13.41 24.75 7.75
N SER A 165 -12.92 24.64 9.00
CA SER A 165 -13.60 25.21 10.16
C SER A 165 -13.66 26.75 10.10
N GLU A 166 -12.59 27.41 9.70
CA GLU A 166 -12.53 28.87 9.57
C GLU A 166 -13.40 29.34 8.38
N LYS A 167 -13.37 28.62 7.24
CA LYS A 167 -14.27 28.87 6.11
C LYS A 167 -15.74 28.75 6.51
N GLN A 168 -16.10 27.72 7.29
CA GLN A 168 -17.45 27.54 7.83
C GLN A 168 -17.83 28.67 8.80
N ARG A 169 -16.94 29.06 9.71
CA ARG A 169 -17.15 30.14 10.67
C ARG A 169 -17.37 31.49 9.98
N LEU A 170 -16.52 31.85 9.02
CA LEU A 170 -16.66 33.09 8.25
C LEU A 170 -17.95 33.08 7.42
N SER A 171 -18.30 31.92 6.83
CA SER A 171 -19.56 31.77 6.09
C SER A 171 -20.78 31.98 6.99
N GLN A 172 -20.79 31.39 8.18
CA GLN A 172 -21.86 31.59 9.17
C GLN A 172 -21.93 33.05 9.66
N ALA A 173 -20.78 33.69 9.92
CA ALA A 173 -20.71 35.09 10.33
C ALA A 173 -21.25 36.03 9.23
N SER A 174 -20.90 35.80 7.96
CA SER A 174 -21.45 36.55 6.82
C SER A 174 -22.97 36.36 6.72
N LYS A 175 -23.46 35.11 6.80
CA LYS A 175 -24.90 34.79 6.77
C LYS A 175 -25.66 35.47 7.91
N ALA A 176 -25.15 35.40 9.14
CA ALA A 176 -25.77 36.04 10.29
C ALA A 176 -25.86 37.57 10.13
N LYS A 177 -24.78 38.21 9.64
CA LYS A 177 -24.76 39.66 9.38
C LYS A 177 -25.73 40.06 8.24
N ARG A 178 -25.83 39.24 7.19
CA ARG A 178 -26.83 39.43 6.13
C ARG A 178 -28.26 39.28 6.64
N ASN A 179 -28.55 38.24 7.41
CA ASN A 179 -29.87 38.01 8.01
C ASN A 179 -30.26 39.15 8.95
N GLN A 180 -29.31 39.65 9.76
CA GLN A 180 -29.52 40.81 10.62
C GLN A 180 -29.87 42.05 9.78
N ALA A 181 -29.13 42.32 8.70
CA ALA A 181 -29.43 43.43 7.79
C ALA A 181 -30.83 43.30 7.15
N GLN A 182 -31.20 42.10 6.70
CA GLN A 182 -32.52 41.84 6.10
C GLN A 182 -33.67 42.01 7.09
N GLN A 183 -33.54 41.51 8.33
CA GLN A 183 -34.54 41.68 9.37
C GLN A 183 -34.71 43.16 9.75
N MET A 184 -33.61 43.92 9.82
CA MET A 184 -33.65 45.37 10.07
C MET A 184 -34.29 46.15 8.91
N ALA A 185 -34.03 45.75 7.67
CA ALA A 185 -34.69 46.30 6.49
C ALA A 185 -36.22 46.07 6.53
N GLN A 186 -36.66 44.85 6.87
CA GLN A 186 -38.08 44.49 6.99
C GLN A 186 -38.78 45.15 8.20
N ALA A 187 -38.08 45.31 9.33
CA ALA A 187 -38.62 46.04 10.49
C ALA A 187 -38.78 47.54 10.20
N SER A 188 -37.87 48.13 9.42
CA SER A 188 -37.98 49.53 9.00
C SER A 188 -39.13 49.77 8.01
N SER A 189 -39.45 48.81 7.14
CA SER A 189 -40.60 48.90 6.23
C SER A 189 -41.94 48.73 6.96
N LYS A 190 -42.02 47.89 8.00
CA LYS A 190 -43.23 47.74 8.85
C LYS A 190 -43.50 48.94 9.77
N GLN A 191 -42.49 49.65 10.26
CA GLN A 191 -42.67 50.84 11.11
C GLN A 191 -42.98 52.13 10.33
N LYS A 192 -42.76 52.17 9.01
CA LYS A 192 -43.11 53.31 8.15
C LYS A 192 -44.62 53.66 8.16
N ASN A 193 -45.47 52.76 8.67
CA ASN A 193 -46.93 52.94 8.78
C ASN A 193 -47.43 53.32 10.18
N LYS A 194 -46.57 53.59 11.18
CA LYS A 194 -46.99 54.18 12.46
C LYS A 194 -46.12 55.41 12.78
N SER A 195 -46.64 56.58 12.45
CA SER A 195 -46.06 57.88 12.82
C SER A 195 -46.13 58.07 14.34
N ILE A 196 -44.99 57.98 15.03
CA ILE A 196 -44.84 58.49 16.38
C ILE A 196 -43.71 59.52 16.32
N ALA A 197 -44.03 60.76 16.72
CA ALA A 197 -43.11 61.89 16.73
C ALA A 197 -41.91 61.61 17.65
N PRO A 198 -40.66 61.91 17.22
CA PRO A 198 -39.49 61.62 18.03
C PRO A 198 -39.31 62.71 19.10
N ASP A 199 -39.52 62.34 20.37
CA ASP A 199 -39.09 63.15 21.50
C ASP A 199 -37.56 63.12 21.60
N ARG A 200 -36.99 64.31 21.74
CA ARG A 200 -35.58 64.63 21.51
C ARG A 200 -34.79 64.34 22.78
N LEU A 201 -34.33 63.11 23.03
CA LEU A 201 -33.22 62.87 23.99
C LEU A 201 -32.60 61.46 23.97
N SER A 202 -33.10 60.48 23.22
CA SER A 202 -32.47 59.16 23.15
C SER A 202 -31.71 58.94 21.82
N ALA A 203 -30.40 58.75 21.97
CA ALA A 203 -29.41 58.57 20.92
C ALA A 203 -29.70 57.37 20.01
N SER A 204 -30.54 57.55 18.99
CA SER A 204 -30.73 56.56 17.94
C SER A 204 -29.84 56.91 16.75
N LYS A 205 -28.60 56.39 16.71
CA LYS A 205 -27.83 56.30 15.47
C LYS A 205 -28.77 55.81 14.36
N GLN A 206 -28.94 56.60 13.29
CA GLN A 206 -29.92 56.34 12.23
C GLN A 206 -29.84 54.87 11.81
N LYS A 207 -30.92 54.09 12.00
CA LYS A 207 -30.96 52.63 11.75
C LYS A 207 -30.45 52.23 10.35
N GLY A 208 -30.60 53.09 9.33
CA GLY A 208 -30.04 52.88 8.00
C GLY A 208 -28.51 52.93 7.90
N THR A 209 -27.83 53.63 8.81
CA THR A 209 -26.35 53.59 8.92
C THR A 209 -25.85 52.26 9.47
N VAL A 210 -26.61 51.65 10.39
CA VAL A 210 -26.31 50.34 10.98
C VAL A 210 -26.54 49.21 9.98
N GLU A 211 -27.60 49.28 9.16
CA GLU A 211 -27.85 48.33 8.07
C GLU A 211 -26.74 48.35 7.00
N LYS A 212 -26.38 49.54 6.50
CA LYS A 212 -25.27 49.70 5.54
C LYS A 212 -23.94 49.25 6.13
N ALA A 213 -23.70 49.46 7.42
CA ALA A 213 -22.51 48.97 8.11
C ALA A 213 -22.48 47.43 8.18
N ALA A 214 -23.62 46.79 8.50
CA ALA A 214 -23.73 45.33 8.54
C ALA A 214 -23.54 44.68 7.15
N GLN A 215 -24.09 45.28 6.08
CA GLN A 215 -23.87 44.82 4.71
C GLN A 215 -22.42 44.98 4.24
N LYS A 216 -21.77 46.11 4.58
CA LYS A 216 -20.34 46.30 4.30
C LYS A 216 -19.49 45.25 5.04
N GLN A 217 -19.78 44.99 6.31
CA GLN A 217 -19.08 43.95 7.09
C GLN A 217 -19.23 42.55 6.47
N ALA A 218 -20.43 42.17 6.03
CA ALA A 218 -20.64 40.89 5.34
C ALA A 218 -19.80 40.78 4.06
N LYS A 219 -19.76 41.83 3.23
CA LYS A 219 -18.92 41.88 2.02
C LYS A 219 -17.42 41.81 2.33
N HIS A 220 -16.96 42.43 3.42
CA HIS A 220 -15.56 42.33 3.85
C HIS A 220 -15.20 40.92 4.32
N ILE A 221 -16.12 40.24 5.02
CA ILE A 221 -15.94 38.84 5.42
C ILE A 221 -15.88 37.92 4.19
N GLU A 222 -16.71 38.16 3.17
CA GLU A 222 -16.70 37.41 1.92
C GLU A 222 -15.40 37.58 1.14
N LYS A 223 -14.94 38.82 0.97
CA LYS A 223 -13.64 39.07 0.35
C LYS A 223 -12.50 38.38 1.12
N ARG A 224 -12.56 38.36 2.45
CA ARG A 224 -11.56 37.66 3.27
C ARG A 224 -11.62 36.14 3.08
N MET A 225 -12.80 35.55 2.85
CA MET A 225 -12.93 34.13 2.50
C MET A 225 -12.38 33.83 1.09
N GLU A 226 -12.58 34.74 0.13
CA GLU A 226 -12.07 34.59 -1.25
C GLU A 226 -10.53 34.65 -1.32
N HIS A 227 -9.88 35.34 -0.37
CA HIS A 227 -8.42 35.44 -0.28
C HIS A 227 -7.83 34.44 0.73
N LEU A 228 -8.64 33.50 1.24
CA LEU A 228 -8.12 32.47 2.13
C LEU A 228 -7.34 31.47 1.26
N GLU A 229 -6.07 31.25 1.57
CA GLU A 229 -5.23 30.29 0.84
C GLU A 229 -5.91 28.93 0.80
N GLU A 230 -6.15 28.42 -0.41
CA GLU A 230 -6.78 27.13 -0.60
C GLU A 230 -5.78 26.04 -0.23
N VAL A 231 -6.08 25.31 0.84
CA VAL A 231 -5.30 24.15 1.26
C VAL A 231 -5.82 22.95 0.48
N GLU A 232 -4.94 22.29 -0.28
CA GLU A 232 -5.29 21.07 -1.01
C GLU A 232 -5.81 20.01 -0.04
N LYS A 233 -6.88 19.32 -0.45
CA LYS A 233 -7.42 18.22 0.36
C LYS A 233 -6.38 17.10 0.37
N PRO A 234 -5.96 16.60 1.55
CA PRO A 234 -5.06 15.47 1.63
C PRO A 234 -5.63 14.30 0.81
N GLN A 235 -4.77 13.64 0.03
CA GLN A 235 -5.17 12.44 -0.70
C GLN A 235 -5.69 11.41 0.31
N SER A 236 -6.96 11.06 0.17
CA SER A 236 -7.58 10.03 1.00
C SER A 236 -7.24 8.69 0.39
N TYR A 237 -6.37 7.93 1.03
CA TYR A 237 -6.29 6.50 0.75
C TYR A 237 -7.68 5.90 1.04
N HIS A 238 -8.28 5.31 0.03
CA HIS A 238 -9.50 4.56 0.22
C HIS A 238 -9.14 3.33 1.06
N GLU A 239 -9.60 3.27 2.31
CA GLU A 239 -9.60 2.01 3.04
C GLU A 239 -10.38 1.00 2.19
N PHE A 240 -9.65 0.01 1.66
CA PHE A 240 -10.26 -1.06 0.90
C PHE A 240 -11.06 -1.93 1.87
N ASN A 241 -12.34 -1.62 2.03
CA ASN A 241 -13.21 -2.36 2.92
C ASN A 241 -13.72 -3.62 2.20
N PHE A 242 -13.29 -4.78 2.66
CA PHE A 242 -13.88 -6.04 2.23
C PHE A 242 -15.27 -6.20 2.87
N PRO A 243 -16.36 -6.23 2.07
CA PRO A 243 -17.69 -6.42 2.62
C PRO A 243 -17.74 -7.76 3.37
N GLN A 244 -18.17 -7.71 4.64
CA GLN A 244 -18.37 -8.92 5.41
C GLN A 244 -19.61 -9.66 4.90
N ASN A 245 -19.42 -10.87 4.40
CA ASN A 245 -20.53 -11.75 4.02
C ASN A 245 -21.24 -12.28 5.26
N LYS A 246 -22.50 -12.69 5.08
CA LYS A 246 -23.31 -13.30 6.15
C LYS A 246 -22.59 -14.53 6.73
N ILE A 247 -22.38 -14.52 8.04
CA ILE A 247 -21.83 -15.66 8.78
C ILE A 247 -22.92 -16.73 8.85
N TYR A 248 -22.61 -17.95 8.42
CA TYR A 248 -23.47 -19.11 8.65
C TYR A 248 -23.18 -19.69 10.04
N ASP A 249 -24.24 -19.99 10.81
CA ASP A 249 -24.12 -20.64 12.11
C ASP A 249 -23.64 -22.09 11.94
N ILE A 250 -22.34 -22.30 12.10
CA ILE A 250 -21.72 -23.62 12.17
C ILE A 250 -21.63 -24.00 13.65
N HIS A 251 -22.49 -24.91 14.11
CA HIS A 251 -22.49 -25.37 15.51
C HIS A 251 -21.39 -26.39 15.84
N ASN A 252 -20.66 -26.90 14.84
CA ASN A 252 -19.54 -27.80 15.08
C ASN A 252 -18.27 -26.98 15.38
N ASN A 253 -17.67 -27.22 16.54
CA ASN A 253 -16.42 -26.58 16.95
C ASN A 253 -15.23 -26.95 16.05
N TYR A 254 -15.28 -28.10 15.36
CA TYR A 254 -14.22 -28.58 14.44
C TYR A 254 -14.82 -28.99 13.09
N PRO A 255 -15.11 -28.01 12.21
CA PRO A 255 -15.76 -28.26 10.93
C PRO A 255 -14.96 -29.11 9.95
N ILE A 256 -13.63 -29.16 10.07
CA ILE A 256 -12.74 -29.94 9.18
C ILE A 256 -11.80 -30.78 10.06
N ILE A 257 -11.76 -32.07 9.79
CA ILE A 257 -10.94 -33.05 10.50
C ILE A 257 -10.18 -33.87 9.46
N ALA A 258 -8.87 -33.99 9.62
CA ALA A 258 -8.05 -34.88 8.81
C ALA A 258 -7.59 -36.07 9.66
N GLN A 259 -7.80 -37.28 9.16
CA GLN A 259 -7.40 -38.53 9.81
C GLN A 259 -6.53 -39.36 8.86
N ASN A 260 -5.32 -39.71 9.30
CA ASN A 260 -4.35 -40.51 8.54
C ASN A 260 -4.07 -39.99 7.12
N LEU A 261 -4.11 -38.67 6.95
CA LEU A 261 -3.93 -38.01 5.66
C LEU A 261 -2.51 -38.23 5.14
N THR A 262 -2.40 -38.81 3.95
CA THR A 262 -1.13 -38.98 3.23
C THR A 262 -1.24 -38.26 1.89
N LEU A 263 -0.37 -37.29 1.65
CA LEU A 263 -0.33 -36.52 0.41
C LEU A 263 0.89 -36.90 -0.41
N VAL A 264 0.65 -37.24 -1.67
CA VAL A 264 1.70 -37.59 -2.64
C VAL A 264 1.52 -36.72 -3.87
N LYS A 265 2.61 -36.14 -4.37
CA LYS A 265 2.62 -35.37 -5.62
C LYS A 265 3.71 -35.94 -6.54
N GLY A 266 3.31 -36.57 -7.64
CA GLY A 266 4.23 -37.32 -8.49
C GLY A 266 4.86 -38.48 -7.71
N SER A 267 6.20 -38.52 -7.65
CA SER A 267 6.97 -39.51 -6.89
C SER A 267 7.24 -39.10 -5.44
N GLN A 268 6.97 -37.84 -5.07
CA GLN A 268 7.32 -37.30 -3.76
C GLN A 268 6.16 -37.42 -2.76
N LYS A 269 6.42 -38.04 -1.61
CA LYS A 269 5.51 -38.00 -0.45
C LYS A 269 5.70 -36.67 0.27
N LEU A 270 4.65 -35.85 0.29
CA LEU A 270 4.66 -34.54 0.92
C LEU A 270 4.25 -34.62 2.40
N LEU A 271 3.17 -35.36 2.69
CA LEU A 271 2.69 -35.62 4.05
C LEU A 271 2.44 -37.11 4.22
N THR A 272 2.72 -37.66 5.41
CA THR A 272 2.53 -39.07 5.72
C THR A 272 1.75 -39.23 7.01
N GLN A 273 0.57 -39.87 6.93
CA GLN A 273 -0.29 -40.22 8.07
C GLN A 273 -0.56 -39.08 9.06
N VAL A 274 -0.77 -37.86 8.55
CA VAL A 274 -0.98 -36.68 9.39
C VAL A 274 -2.40 -36.66 9.93
N ARG A 275 -2.56 -36.14 11.16
CA ARG A 275 -3.85 -35.92 11.80
C ARG A 275 -3.93 -34.49 12.29
N PHE A 276 -4.99 -33.77 11.93
CA PHE A 276 -5.23 -32.42 12.42
C PHE A 276 -6.72 -32.09 12.43
N GLN A 277 -7.09 -31.04 13.16
CA GLN A 277 -8.45 -30.53 13.24
C GLN A 277 -8.40 -29.01 13.07
N ILE A 278 -9.31 -28.46 12.25
CA ILE A 278 -9.44 -27.01 12.02
C ILE A 278 -10.66 -26.53 12.82
N PRO A 279 -10.47 -25.80 13.91
CA PRO A 279 -11.57 -25.25 14.70
C PRO A 279 -12.30 -24.09 13.98
N TYR A 280 -13.61 -24.00 14.20
CA TYR A 280 -14.43 -22.89 13.71
C TYR A 280 -14.05 -21.56 14.38
N GLY A 281 -14.08 -20.47 13.60
CA GLY A 281 -13.79 -19.12 14.09
C GLY A 281 -12.34 -18.87 14.49
N LYS A 282 -11.40 -19.73 14.06
CA LYS A 282 -9.97 -19.56 14.33
C LYS A 282 -9.21 -19.22 13.05
N ASN A 283 -8.24 -18.32 13.19
CA ASN A 283 -7.30 -17.98 12.14
C ASN A 283 -6.11 -18.93 12.21
N ILE A 284 -5.85 -19.66 11.13
CA ILE A 284 -4.77 -20.66 11.07
C ILE A 284 -3.80 -20.25 9.96
N ALA A 285 -2.53 -20.10 10.32
CA ALA A 285 -1.45 -19.84 9.37
C ALA A 285 -0.69 -21.13 9.06
N LEU A 286 -0.50 -21.43 7.78
CA LEU A 286 0.38 -22.50 7.31
C LEU A 286 1.76 -21.93 7.01
N VAL A 287 2.78 -22.36 7.76
CA VAL A 287 4.16 -21.90 7.62
C VAL A 287 5.06 -23.09 7.26
N GLY A 288 6.06 -22.84 6.42
CA GLY A 288 7.05 -23.85 6.02
C GLY A 288 7.85 -23.40 4.80
N ALA A 289 8.93 -24.12 4.50
CA ALA A 289 9.77 -23.87 3.32
C ALA A 289 8.98 -24.04 2.01
N ASN A 290 9.50 -23.52 0.90
CA ASN A 290 8.88 -23.74 -0.40
C ASN A 290 9.01 -25.22 -0.83
N GLY A 291 7.98 -25.74 -1.50
CA GLY A 291 7.96 -27.16 -1.92
C GLY A 291 7.48 -28.18 -0.87
N VAL A 292 7.31 -27.81 0.41
CA VAL A 292 6.86 -28.76 1.46
C VAL A 292 5.39 -29.20 1.35
N GLY A 293 4.65 -28.71 0.35
CA GLY A 293 3.27 -29.13 0.10
C GLY A 293 2.17 -28.23 0.68
N LYS A 294 2.46 -26.98 1.08
CA LYS A 294 1.45 -26.04 1.63
C LYS A 294 0.23 -25.85 0.70
N THR A 295 0.47 -25.52 -0.56
CA THR A 295 -0.59 -25.34 -1.57
C THR A 295 -1.33 -26.66 -1.83
N THR A 296 -0.59 -27.77 -1.89
CA THR A 296 -1.18 -29.10 -2.10
C THR A 296 -2.06 -29.53 -0.93
N LEU A 297 -1.72 -29.15 0.31
CA LEU A 297 -2.57 -29.38 1.47
C LEU A 297 -3.85 -28.54 1.42
N LEU A 298 -3.77 -27.27 1.01
CA LEU A 298 -4.96 -26.43 0.83
C LEU A 298 -5.89 -26.98 -0.26
N GLU A 299 -5.33 -27.43 -1.39
CA GLU A 299 -6.08 -28.09 -2.47
C GLU A 299 -6.72 -29.39 -1.99
N ALA A 300 -5.99 -30.20 -1.22
CA ALA A 300 -6.51 -31.43 -0.64
C ALA A 300 -7.72 -31.17 0.29
N ILE A 301 -7.63 -30.18 1.17
CA ILE A 301 -8.72 -29.77 2.07
C ILE A 301 -9.93 -29.29 1.27
N TYR A 302 -9.70 -28.42 0.28
CA TYR A 302 -10.77 -27.86 -0.55
C TYR A 302 -11.52 -28.94 -1.34
N HIS A 303 -10.78 -29.89 -1.92
CA HIS A 303 -11.35 -31.00 -2.68
C HIS A 303 -11.87 -32.17 -1.82
N GLN A 304 -11.71 -32.10 -0.50
CA GLN A 304 -12.19 -33.13 0.45
C GLN A 304 -11.71 -34.53 0.06
N ILE A 305 -10.41 -34.66 -0.21
CA ILE A 305 -9.83 -35.95 -0.60
C ILE A 305 -9.94 -36.97 0.55
N GLU A 306 -9.68 -38.24 0.24
CA GLU A 306 -9.71 -39.32 1.22
C GLU A 306 -8.85 -39.00 2.47
N GLY A 307 -9.45 -39.17 3.64
CA GLY A 307 -8.84 -38.83 4.93
C GLY A 307 -9.16 -37.42 5.43
N ILE A 308 -10.01 -36.63 4.73
CA ILE A 308 -10.50 -35.32 5.18
C ILE A 308 -12.02 -35.36 5.32
N ASP A 309 -12.50 -35.26 6.56
CA ASP A 309 -13.92 -35.17 6.90
C ASP A 309 -14.32 -33.70 7.11
N CYS A 310 -15.32 -33.26 6.35
CA CYS A 310 -15.88 -31.91 6.44
C CYS A 310 -17.34 -31.96 6.92
N SER A 311 -17.71 -31.02 7.78
CA SER A 311 -19.10 -30.90 8.25
C SER A 311 -20.04 -30.51 7.09
N PRO A 312 -21.26 -31.07 7.00
CA PRO A 312 -22.13 -30.92 5.82
C PRO A 312 -22.53 -29.49 5.44
N LYS A 313 -22.50 -28.55 6.40
CA LYS A 313 -22.87 -27.14 6.19
C LYS A 313 -21.67 -26.24 5.88
N VAL A 314 -20.47 -26.80 5.76
CA VAL A 314 -19.25 -26.02 5.48
C VAL A 314 -19.24 -25.63 4.02
N GLN A 315 -19.17 -24.32 3.77
CA GLN A 315 -18.89 -23.76 2.45
C GLN A 315 -17.46 -23.24 2.45
N MET A 316 -16.65 -23.70 1.50
CA MET A 316 -15.26 -23.27 1.35
C MET A 316 -15.11 -22.41 0.11
N ALA A 317 -14.29 -21.37 0.22
CA ALA A 317 -13.78 -20.62 -0.91
C ALA A 317 -12.27 -20.86 -1.00
N TYR A 318 -11.76 -21.07 -2.22
CA TYR A 318 -10.33 -21.25 -2.47
C TYR A 318 -9.83 -20.13 -3.39
N TYR A 319 -8.80 -19.44 -2.93
CA TYR A 319 -8.07 -18.47 -3.73
C TYR A 319 -6.69 -19.02 -4.03
N ARG A 320 -6.32 -19.01 -5.31
CA ARG A 320 -5.00 -19.45 -5.79
C ARG A 320 -4.33 -18.29 -6.49
N GLN A 321 -3.13 -17.95 -6.04
CA GLN A 321 -2.28 -17.02 -6.78
C GLN A 321 -1.80 -17.71 -8.06
N LEU A 322 -2.21 -17.19 -9.21
CA LEU A 322 -1.66 -17.58 -10.50
C LEU A 322 -0.36 -16.81 -10.71
N ALA A 323 0.71 -17.51 -11.11
CA ALA A 323 1.91 -16.85 -11.62
C ALA A 323 1.54 -16.25 -12.98
N TYR A 324 1.81 -14.95 -13.17
CA TYR A 324 1.62 -14.24 -14.43
C TYR A 324 2.85 -14.42 -15.32
#